data_AF-A0A959VQF1-F1
#
_entry.id   AF-A0A959VQF1-F1
#
_cell.length_a   1.000
_cell.length_b   1.000
_cell.length_c   1.000
_cell.angle_alpha   90.00
_cell.angle_beta   90.00
_cell.angle_gamma   90.00
#
_symmetry.space_group_name_H-M   'P 1'
#
loop_
_entity.id
_entity.type
_entity.pdbx_description
1 polymer ?
#
loop_
_entity_poly.entity_id
_entity_poly.type
_entity_poly.pdbx_seq_one_letter_code
_entity_poly.pdbx_strand_id
1 'polypeptide(L)'
;MKFTTSWKKIMLLLAATMALAVGVAACGSSDDDSGDSGSGSAGGTQDATLVLDFIPGAVHAGIYEAMQKGYYEDNGINLKIIEPTSTADTLKLIDAGK
;
A
#
# COMPACT_ATOMS: atom_id res chain seq x y z
N MET A 1 28.21 -42.53 34.81
CA MET A 1 27.06 -42.56 33.86
C MET A 1 25.90 -41.79 34.46
N LYS A 2 25.41 -40.74 33.78
CA LYS A 2 24.04 -40.16 33.83
C LYS A 2 24.04 -38.75 33.18
N PHE A 3 24.09 -38.68 31.84
CA PHE A 3 24.03 -37.43 31.05
C PHE A 3 22.83 -37.37 30.09
N THR A 4 21.76 -38.14 30.34
CA THR A 4 20.72 -38.36 29.33
C THR A 4 19.38 -37.66 29.60
N THR A 5 19.21 -36.92 30.70
CA THR A 5 17.88 -36.41 31.10
C THR A 5 17.53 -35.01 30.57
N SER A 6 18.50 -34.20 30.12
CA SER A 6 18.24 -32.80 29.71
C SER A 6 17.84 -32.64 28.24
N TRP A 7 18.18 -33.61 27.38
CA TRP A 7 17.88 -33.54 25.93
C TRP A 7 16.41 -33.81 25.61
N LYS A 8 15.76 -34.69 26.39
CA LYS A 8 14.31 -34.98 26.25
C LYS A 8 13.43 -33.77 26.57
N LYS A 9 13.87 -32.88 27.47
CA LYS A 9 13.14 -31.66 27.86
C LYS A 9 13.24 -30.56 26.80
N ILE A 10 14.39 -30.47 26.13
CA ILE A 10 14.65 -29.55 25.03
C ILE A 10 13.84 -29.95 23.77
N MET A 11 13.74 -31.26 23.50
CA MET A 11 12.90 -31.77 22.40
C MET A 11 11.39 -31.62 22.65
N LEU A 12 10.95 -31.66 23.91
CA LEU A 12 9.53 -31.53 24.27
C LEU A 12 9.05 -30.06 24.26
N LEU A 13 9.95 -29.09 24.47
CA LEU A 13 9.66 -27.65 24.35
C LEU A 13 9.58 -27.18 22.89
N LEU A 14 10.35 -27.78 21.98
CA LEU A 14 10.36 -27.40 20.56
C LEU A 14 9.12 -27.90 19.79
N ALA A 15 8.48 -28.96 20.26
CA ALA A 15 7.24 -29.48 19.68
C ALA A 15 5.99 -28.66 20.09
N ALA A 16 6.03 -27.96 21.23
CA ALA A 16 4.91 -27.16 21.72
C ALA A 16 4.75 -25.82 20.98
N THR A 17 5.83 -25.30 20.38
CA THR A 17 5.80 -24.05 19.60
C THR A 17 5.29 -24.23 18.16
N MET A 18 5.26 -25.46 17.65
CA MET A 18 4.89 -25.77 16.26
C MET A 18 3.42 -26.20 16.08
N ALA A 19 2.59 -26.00 17.11
CA ALA A 19 1.16 -26.31 17.09
C ALA A 19 0.25 -25.07 17.03
N LEU A 20 0.81 -23.85 17.04
CA LEU A 20 0.03 -22.59 17.01
C LEU A 20 -0.06 -21.92 15.62
N ALA A 21 0.40 -22.57 14.56
CA ALA A 21 0.46 -21.97 13.21
C ALA A 21 -0.61 -22.47 12.23
N VAL A 22 -1.74 -23.03 12.71
CA VAL A 22 -2.86 -23.44 11.85
C VAL A 22 -4.14 -22.81 12.37
N GLY A 23 -4.46 -21.59 11.89
CA GLY A 23 -5.60 -20.88 12.44
C GLY A 23 -6.17 -19.67 11.71
N VAL A 24 -5.74 -19.29 10.50
CA VAL A 24 -6.39 -18.18 9.74
C VAL A 24 -6.38 -18.42 8.22
N ALA A 25 -6.97 -19.52 7.77
CA ALA A 25 -7.35 -19.69 6.37
C ALA A 25 -8.83 -20.12 6.30
N ALA A 26 -9.72 -19.27 6.82
CA ALA A 26 -11.16 -19.49 6.79
C ALA A 26 -11.93 -18.17 6.94
N CYS A 27 -11.81 -17.28 5.96
CA CYS A 27 -12.87 -16.31 5.64
C CYS A 27 -12.65 -15.80 4.23
N GLY A 28 -13.16 -16.53 3.24
CA GLY A 28 -13.05 -16.19 1.83
C GLY A 28 -14.21 -16.78 1.06
N SER A 29 -15.43 -16.37 1.41
CA SER A 29 -16.62 -16.54 0.59
C SER A 29 -17.67 -15.54 1.05
N SER A 30 -17.83 -14.48 0.27
CA SER A 30 -19.09 -13.76 0.06
C SER A 30 -18.89 -12.85 -1.14
N ASP A 31 -19.49 -13.27 -2.26
CA ASP A 31 -19.79 -12.45 -3.42
C ASP A 31 -20.78 -11.32 -3.08
N ASP A 32 -20.65 -10.26 -3.87
CA ASP A 32 -21.61 -9.20 -4.21
C ASP A 32 -21.91 -8.03 -3.25
N ASP A 33 -21.53 -6.86 -3.78
CA ASP A 33 -22.25 -5.58 -3.84
C ASP A 33 -21.72 -4.39 -3.02
N SER A 34 -21.24 -3.41 -3.80
CA SER A 34 -21.22 -1.96 -3.61
C SER A 34 -20.71 -1.35 -2.27
N GLY A 35 -19.61 -0.62 -2.37
CA GLY A 35 -19.20 0.31 -1.32
C GLY A 35 -17.78 0.84 -1.50
N ASP A 36 -17.71 2.07 -1.96
CA ASP A 36 -16.52 2.92 -2.03
C ASP A 36 -15.72 3.00 -0.71
N SER A 37 -14.45 3.40 -0.88
CA SER A 37 -13.52 4.02 0.07
C SER A 37 -12.90 3.19 1.22
N GLY A 38 -11.58 2.98 1.05
CA GLY A 38 -10.63 3.08 2.15
C GLY A 38 -10.45 1.83 3.03
N SER A 39 -9.70 0.85 2.54
CA SER A 39 -9.02 -0.09 3.42
C SER A 39 -7.65 -0.40 2.84
N GLY A 40 -6.61 0.08 3.55
CA GLY A 40 -5.21 -0.13 3.20
C GLY A 40 -4.95 -1.61 2.94
N SER A 41 -4.62 -1.92 1.68
CA SER A 41 -4.19 -3.25 1.30
C SER A 41 -2.71 -3.39 1.60
N ALA A 42 -2.38 -4.39 2.42
CA ALA A 42 -1.02 -4.78 2.71
C ALA A 42 -0.25 -5.05 1.40
N GLY A 43 0.72 -4.18 1.09
CA GLY A 43 1.81 -4.44 0.15
C GLY A 43 1.59 -4.12 -1.33
N GLY A 44 0.50 -3.45 -1.72
CA GLY A 44 0.25 -3.06 -3.12
C GLY A 44 0.56 -1.59 -3.41
N THR A 45 1.11 -1.31 -4.59
CA THR A 45 1.22 0.06 -5.13
C THR A 45 -0.18 0.63 -5.38
N GLN A 46 -0.44 1.83 -4.87
CA GLN A 46 -1.67 2.59 -5.10
C GLN A 46 -1.47 3.54 -6.30
N ASP A 47 -2.37 3.45 -7.28
CA ASP A 47 -2.43 4.42 -8.37
C ASP A 47 -3.05 5.73 -7.88
N ALA A 48 -2.41 6.86 -8.21
CA ALA A 48 -2.92 8.20 -7.90
C ALA A 48 -2.76 9.13 -9.10
N THR A 49 -3.76 9.98 -9.33
CA THR A 49 -3.68 11.06 -10.31
C THR A 49 -3.67 12.40 -9.59
N LEU A 50 -2.74 13.26 -9.97
CA LEU A 50 -2.67 14.65 -9.52
C LEU A 50 -2.91 15.57 -10.71
N VAL A 51 -4.02 16.30 -10.67
CA VAL A 51 -4.27 17.42 -11.59
C VAL A 51 -3.74 18.70 -10.95
N LEU A 52 -2.85 19.43 -11.62
CA LEU A 52 -2.36 20.71 -11.10
C LEU A 52 -3.47 21.77 -11.11
N ASP A 53 -3.37 22.78 -10.26
CA ASP A 53 -4.30 23.92 -10.19
C ASP A 53 -4.11 24.92 -11.35
N PHE A 54 -2.93 24.88 -11.98
CA PHE A 54 -2.58 25.69 -13.14
C PHE A 54 -1.42 25.04 -13.93
N ILE A 55 -0.98 25.73 -14.98
CA ILE A 55 0.22 25.39 -15.75
C ILE A 55 1.45 25.30 -14.81
N PRO A 56 2.41 24.40 -15.07
CA PRO A 56 3.61 24.26 -14.25
C PRO A 56 4.37 25.57 -13.98
N GLY A 57 4.94 25.67 -12.79
CA GLY A 57 5.64 26.85 -12.30
C GLY A 57 6.44 26.53 -11.04
N ALA A 58 7.21 27.49 -10.52
CA ALA A 58 8.14 27.26 -9.40
C ALA A 58 7.46 26.68 -8.15
N VAL A 59 6.20 27.03 -7.90
CA VAL A 59 5.41 26.50 -6.78
C VAL A 59 5.23 24.98 -6.83
N HIS A 60 5.30 24.38 -8.02
CA HIS A 60 5.17 22.93 -8.24
C HIS A 60 6.50 22.17 -8.11
N ALA A 61 7.63 22.86 -7.94
CA ALA A 61 8.96 22.24 -8.03
C ALA A 61 9.13 21.05 -7.07
N GLY A 62 8.60 21.13 -5.85
CA GLY A 62 8.70 20.04 -4.88
C GLY A 62 7.99 18.75 -5.32
N ILE A 63 6.91 18.85 -6.10
CA ILE A 63 6.16 17.69 -6.63
C ILE A 63 7.03 16.95 -7.63
N TYR A 64 7.63 17.67 -8.58
CA TYR A 64 8.50 17.08 -9.59
C TYR A 64 9.86 16.65 -9.04
N GLU A 65 10.37 17.32 -8.00
CA GLU A 65 11.57 16.87 -7.29
C GLU A 65 11.32 15.55 -6.57
N ALA A 66 10.20 15.42 -5.86
CA ALA A 66 9.80 14.17 -5.19
C ALA A 66 9.61 13.02 -6.20
N MET A 67 9.01 13.31 -7.36
CA MET A 67 8.88 12.36 -8.46
C MET A 67 10.25 11.91 -8.99
N GLN A 68 11.16 12.85 -9.30
CA GLN A 68 12.51 12.51 -9.77
C GLN A 68 13.33 11.73 -8.76
N LYS A 69 13.11 11.98 -7.46
CA LYS A 69 13.77 11.28 -6.37
C LYS A 69 13.14 9.91 -6.03
N GLY A 70 12.04 9.53 -6.69
CA GLY A 70 11.38 8.25 -6.47
C GLY A 70 10.49 8.18 -5.22
N TYR A 71 10.25 9.30 -4.54
CA TYR A 71 9.54 9.30 -3.25
C TYR A 71 8.12 8.74 -3.33
N TYR A 72 7.42 8.90 -4.46
CA TYR A 72 6.11 8.30 -4.64
C TYR A 72 6.22 6.77 -4.76
N GLU A 73 7.11 6.28 -5.62
CA GLU A 73 7.32 4.83 -5.81
C GLU A 73 7.79 4.14 -4.53
N ASP A 74 8.72 4.76 -3.79
CA ASP A 74 9.22 4.27 -2.50
C ASP A 74 8.12 4.14 -1.44
N ASN A 75 7.09 4.98 -1.54
CA ASN A 75 5.91 4.93 -0.66
C ASN A 75 4.75 4.13 -1.26
N GLY A 76 5.00 3.38 -2.34
CA GLY A 76 3.99 2.55 -2.99
C GLY A 76 2.92 3.37 -3.70
N ILE A 77 3.28 4.52 -4.28
CA ILE A 77 2.37 5.39 -5.03
C ILE A 77 2.85 5.47 -6.48
N ASN A 78 2.01 5.02 -7.40
CA ASN A 78 2.20 5.24 -8.84
C ASN A 78 1.49 6.54 -9.22
N LEU A 79 2.23 7.65 -9.18
CA LEU A 79 1.68 8.99 -9.40
C LEU A 79 1.69 9.39 -10.89
N LYS A 80 0.53 9.75 -11.42
CA LYS A 80 0.37 10.41 -12.72
C LYS A 80 0.05 11.89 -12.53
N ILE A 81 0.84 12.77 -13.14
CA ILE A 81 0.58 14.22 -13.14
C ILE A 81 -0.16 14.61 -14.43
N ILE A 82 -1.21 15.43 -14.30
CA ILE A 82 -1.90 16.07 -15.41
C ILE A 82 -1.69 17.58 -15.30
N GLU A 83 -1.08 18.13 -16.33
CA GLU A 83 -0.83 19.57 -16.47
C GLU A 83 -2.01 20.20 -17.25
N PRO A 84 -2.82 21.05 -16.61
CA PRO A 84 -3.93 21.73 -17.27
C PRO A 84 -3.44 22.91 -18.11
N THR A 85 -4.29 23.40 -19.01
CA THR A 85 -4.03 24.63 -19.78
C THR A 85 -4.55 25.90 -19.10
N SER A 86 -5.39 25.77 -18.07
CA SER A 86 -5.91 26.86 -17.24
C SER A 86 -6.54 26.30 -15.96
N THR A 87 -6.78 27.14 -14.96
CA THR A 87 -7.51 26.72 -13.73
C THR A 87 -8.93 26.23 -14.04
N ALA A 88 -9.58 26.80 -15.06
CA ALA A 88 -10.90 26.32 -15.49
C ALA A 88 -10.82 24.88 -16.05
N ASP A 89 -9.72 24.52 -16.68
CA ASP A 89 -9.52 23.17 -17.20
C ASP A 89 -9.21 22.17 -16.08
N THR A 90 -8.54 22.58 -15.00
CA THR A 90 -8.41 21.78 -13.78
C THR A 90 -9.78 21.35 -13.25
N LEU A 91 -10.71 22.30 -13.10
CA LEU A 91 -12.05 22.01 -12.59
C LEU A 91 -12.80 21.01 -13.50
N LYS A 92 -12.73 21.20 -14.83
CA LYS A 92 -13.31 20.27 -15.79
C LYS A 92 -12.72 18.86 -15.70
N LEU A 93 -11.41 18.75 -15.45
CA LEU A 93 -10.74 17.47 -15.31
C LEU A 93 -11.21 16.75 -14.04
N ILE A 94 -11.34 17.47 -12.92
CA ILE A 94 -11.89 16.92 -11.66
C ILE A 94 -13.34 16.47 -11.87
N ASP A 95 -14.18 17.30 -12.50
CA ASP A 95 -15.57 16.95 -12.82
C ASP A 95 -15.67 15.71 -13.74
N ALA A 96 -14.66 15.50 -14.59
CA ALA A 96 -14.55 14.33 -15.46
C ALA A 96 -13.97 13.08 -14.76
N GLY A 97 -13.76 13.13 -13.44
CA GLY A 97 -13.22 12.01 -12.65
C GLY A 97 -11.76 11.71 -12.95
N LYS A 98 -10.98 12.73 -13.32
CA LYS A 98 -9.54 12.62 -13.47
C LYS A 98 -8.81 12.73 -12.14
#